data_AF-A0A6B2Z9T1-F1
#
_entry.id   AF-A0A6B2Z9T1-F1
#
_cell.length_a   1.000
_cell.length_b   1.000
_cell.length_c   1.000
_cell.angle_alpha   90.00
_cell.angle_beta   90.00
_cell.angle_gamma   90.00
#
_symmetry.space_group_name_H-M   'P 1'
#
loop_
_entity.id
_entity.type
_entity.pdbx_description
1 polymer ?
#
loop_
_entity_poly.entity_id
_entity_poly.type
_entity_poly.pdbx_seq_one_letter_code
_entity_poly.pdbx_strand_id
1 'polypeptide(L)' 'MTERQLLRARNFTKHQKRDGVVLTLDWSKDNPWVFLPREPSDGELVIRWPEGRELPKGPHLEAISLPPAPDGPAGQRD' A
#
# COMPACT_ATOMS: atom_id res chain seq x y z
N MET A 1 4.70 -13.32 -13.17
CA MET A 1 4.80 -13.28 -11.69
C MET A 1 4.77 -14.71 -11.18
N THR A 2 5.59 -15.04 -10.19
CA THR A 2 5.53 -16.35 -9.53
C THR A 2 4.48 -16.34 -8.41
N GLU A 3 3.95 -17.51 -8.03
CA GLU A 3 3.03 -17.62 -6.87
C GLU A 3 3.62 -17.03 -5.59
N ARG A 4 4.95 -17.16 -5.41
CA ARG A 4 5.67 -16.57 -4.27
C ARG A 4 5.62 -15.04 -4.29
N GLN A 5 5.71 -14.42 -5.46
CA GLN A 5 5.60 -12.97 -5.60
C GLN A 5 4.17 -12.50 -5.30
N LEU A 6 3.16 -13.24 -5.77
CA LEU A 6 1.75 -12.94 -5.49
C LEU A 6 1.43 -13.05 -3.99
N LEU A 7 1.93 -14.09 -3.32
CA LEU A 7 1.75 -14.25 -1.87
C LEU A 7 2.42 -13.10 -1.09
N ARG A 8 3.64 -12.71 -1.49
CA ARG A 8 4.35 -11.58 -0.87
C ARG A 8 3.60 -10.26 -1.07
N ALA A 9 3.11 -9.99 -2.28
CA ALA A 9 2.31 -8.80 -2.55
C ALA A 9 1.04 -8.76 -1.71
N ARG A 10 0.30 -9.88 -1.61
CA ARG A 10 -0.89 -9.99 -0.76
C ARG A 10 -0.60 -9.73 0.72
N ASN A 11 0.50 -10.29 1.23
CA ASN A 11 0.91 -10.08 2.61
C ASN A 11 1.33 -8.63 2.87
N PHE A 12 2.01 -8.00 1.92
CA PHE A 12 2.38 -6.58 1.97
C PHE A 12 1.14 -5.68 2.03
N THR A 13 0.15 -5.90 1.18
CA THR A 13 -1.13 -5.17 1.22
C THR A 13 -1.87 -5.37 2.54
N LYS A 14 -1.91 -6.62 3.05
CA LYS A 14 -2.55 -6.92 4.34
C LYS A 14 -1.87 -6.21 5.50
N HIS A 15 -0.53 -6.18 5.53
CA HIS A 15 0.24 -5.48 6.56
C HIS A 15 -0.11 -3.99 6.61
N GLN A 16 -0.13 -3.33 5.45
CA GLN A 16 -0.47 -1.91 5.37
C GLN A 16 -1.90 -1.59 5.82
N LYS A 17 -2.88 -2.41 5.43
CA LYS A 17 -4.28 -2.21 5.85
C LYS A 17 -4.49 -2.50 7.33
N ARG A 18 -3.92 -3.59 7.84
CA ARG A 18 -4.08 -4.02 9.23
C ARG A 18 -3.41 -3.05 10.20
N ASP A 19 -2.19 -2.65 9.89
CA ASP A 19 -1.36 -1.87 10.81
C ASP A 19 -1.45 -0.36 10.52
N GLY A 20 -2.24 0.04 9.51
CA GLY A 20 -2.46 1.44 9.17
C GLY A 20 -1.18 2.14 8.74
N VAL A 21 -0.30 1.45 8.02
CA VAL A 21 1.01 1.97 7.61
C VAL A 21 1.09 2.25 6.11
N VAL A 22 2.04 3.11 5.75
CA VAL A 22 2.43 3.43 4.38
C VAL A 22 3.95 3.33 4.24
N LEU A 23 4.42 2.89 3.08
CA LEU A 23 5.84 2.79 2.81
C LEU A 23 6.42 4.15 2.38
N THR A 24 7.43 4.64 3.06
CA THR A 24 8.11 5.91 2.78
C THR A 24 9.58 5.66 2.44
N LEU A 25 10.16 6.59 1.68
CA LEU A 25 11.58 6.60 1.35
C LEU A 25 12.31 7.65 2.19
N ASP A 26 13.20 7.21 3.08
CA ASP A 26 14.00 8.03 3.99
C ASP A 26 15.49 7.78 3.74
N TRP A 27 16.13 8.70 3.01
CA TRP A 27 17.54 8.59 2.62
C TRP A 27 18.54 8.70 3.78
N SER A 28 18.08 9.04 4.99
CA SER A 28 18.95 9.13 6.16
C SER A 28 19.30 7.75 6.76
N LYS A 29 18.60 6.68 6.34
CA LYS A 29 18.77 5.32 6.87
C LYS A 29 19.56 4.43 5.94
N ASP A 30 20.24 3.44 6.53
CA ASP A 30 20.94 2.37 5.79
C ASP A 30 19.99 1.58 4.87
N ASN A 31 18.81 1.20 5.40
CA ASN A 31 17.68 0.79 4.58
C ASN A 31 16.69 1.96 4.45
N PRO A 32 16.56 2.58 3.27
CA PRO A 32 15.76 3.78 3.10
C PRO A 32 14.26 3.50 3.09
N TRP A 33 13.83 2.24 2.99
CA TRP A 33 12.42 1.87 2.99
C TRP A 33 11.90 1.71 4.41
N VAL A 34 11.01 2.62 4.82
CA VAL A 34 10.47 2.68 6.18
C VAL A 34 8.95 2.65 6.15
N PHE A 35 8.34 1.88 7.06
CA PHE A 35 6.91 1.98 7.29
C PHE A 35 6.63 3.08 8.31
N LEU A 36 5.73 3.99 7.96
CA LEU A 36 5.24 5.05 8.84
C LEU A 36 3.73 4.93 9.02
N PRO A 37 3.17 5.46 10.13
CA PRO A 37 1.73 5.61 10.26
C PRO A 37 1.16 6.39 9.07
N ARG A 38 0.04 5.89 8.55
CA ARG A 38 -0.70 6.52 7.45
C ARG A 38 -1.35 7.81 7.91
N GLU A 39 -1.25 8.84 7.07
CA GLU A 39 -1.93 10.11 7.22
C GLU A 39 -3.14 10.18 6.27
N PRO A 40 -4.15 11.03 6.57
CA PRO A 40 -5.30 11.19 5.68
C PRO A 40 -4.94 11.60 4.24
N SER A 41 -3.84 12.34 4.06
CA SER A 41 -3.29 12.76 2.76
C SER A 41 -2.73 11.62 1.92
N ASP A 42 -2.32 10.50 2.53
CA ASP A 42 -1.79 9.32 1.82
C ASP A 42 -2.90 8.55 1.08
N GLY A 43 -4.17 8.74 1.46
CA GLY A 43 -5.32 8.05 0.88
C GLY A 43 -5.15 6.53 0.92
N GLU A 44 -5.35 5.87 -0.24
CA GLU A 44 -5.15 4.43 -0.40
C GLU A 44 -3.78 4.07 -0.99
N LEU A 45 -2.80 4.97 -1.02
CA LEU A 45 -1.50 4.67 -1.62
C LEU A 45 -0.69 3.68 -0.78
N VAL A 46 0.05 2.78 -1.43
CA VAL A 46 1.01 1.89 -0.76
C VAL A 46 2.35 2.54 -0.45
N ILE A 47 2.62 3.67 -1.10
CA ILE A 47 3.81 4.49 -0.89
C ILE A 47 3.40 5.92 -0.58
N ARG A 48 4.11 6.60 0.32
CA ARG A 48 3.89 8.02 0.58
C ARG A 48 4.36 8.81 -0.61
N TRP A 49 3.44 9.53 -1.25
CA TRP A 49 3.78 10.33 -2.40
C TRP A 49 4.45 11.64 -1.98
N PRO A 50 5.50 12.09 -2.67
CA PRO A 50 6.16 13.35 -2.33
C PRO A 50 5.21 14.53 -2.46
N GLU A 51 5.20 15.42 -1.48
CA GLU A 51 4.43 16.65 -1.53
C GLU A 51 4.86 17.51 -2.74
N GLY A 52 3.89 18.16 -3.38
CA GLY A 52 4.12 19.02 -4.54
C GLY A 52 4.44 18.28 -5.84
N ARG A 53 4.42 16.94 -5.87
CA ARG A 53 4.50 16.16 -7.11
C ARG A 53 3.13 15.74 -7.61
N GLU A 54 2.92 15.86 -8.93
CA GLU A 54 1.75 15.30 -9.58
C GLU A 54 1.73 13.77 -9.37
N LEU A 55 0.57 13.25 -8.97
CA LEU A 55 0.37 11.81 -8.88
C LEU A 55 0.50 11.18 -10.27
N PRO A 56 1.04 9.95 -10.35
CA PRO A 56 1.09 9.26 -11.62
C PRO A 56 -0.34 8.97 -12.09
N LYS A 57 -0.51 8.73 -13.39
CA LYS A 57 -1.83 8.49 -14.01
C LYS A 57 -1.95 7.05 -14.51
N GLY A 58 -3.18 6.58 -14.62
CA GLY A 58 -3.52 5.29 -15.21
C GLY A 58 -2.81 4.12 -14.51
N PRO A 59 -2.13 3.23 -15.26
CA PRO A 59 -1.56 1.99 -14.72
C PRO A 59 -0.58 2.19 -13.56
N HIS A 60 0.15 3.31 -13.57
CA HIS A 60 1.10 3.62 -12.51
C HIS A 60 0.41 4.00 -11.21
N LEU A 61 -0.74 4.68 -11.27
CA LEU A 61 -1.54 4.99 -10.08
C LEU A 61 -2.13 3.72 -9.48
N GLU A 62 -2.65 2.84 -10.33
CA GLU A 62 -3.21 1.54 -9.91
C GLU A 62 -2.14 0.67 -9.24
N ALA A 63 -0.91 0.67 -9.79
CA ALA A 63 0.21 -0.09 -9.23
C ALA A 63 0.65 0.37 -7.84
N ILE A 64 0.46 1.67 -7.52
CA ILE A 64 0.83 2.23 -6.22
C ILE A 64 -0.37 2.43 -5.29
N SER A 65 -1.55 1.99 -5.68
CA SER A 65 -2.75 2.04 -4.84
C SER A 65 -2.99 0.69 -4.18
N LEU A 66 -3.52 0.71 -2.97
CA LEU A 66 -4.07 -0.48 -2.35
C LEU A 66 -5.24 -0.94 -3.22
N PRO A 67 -5.33 -2.25 -3.53
CA PRO A 67 -6.53 -2.75 -4.19
C PRO A 67 -7.73 -2.46 -3.29
N PRO A 68 -8.90 -2.17 -3.86
CA PRO A 68 -10.12 -2.06 -3.07
C PRO A 68 -10.26 -3.30 -2.19
N ALA A 69 -10.76 -3.14 -0.96
CA ALA A 69 -11.13 -4.32 -0.19
C ALA A 69 -12.06 -5.16 -1.08
N PRO A 70 -11.90 -6.50 -1.13
CA PRO A 70 -12.89 -7.31 -1.80
C PRO A 70 -14.23 -6.97 -1.15
N ASP A 71 -15.16 -6.46 -1.95
CA ASP A 71 -16.54 -6.25 -1.55
C ASP A 71 -17.13 -7.65 -1.32
N GLY A 72 -16.97 -8.13 -0.10
CA GLY A 72 -17.41 -9.43 0.34
C GLY A 72 -18.13 -9.21 1.67
N PRO A 73 -19.45 -9.40 1.75
CA PRO A 73 -20.13 -9.26 3.02
C PRO A 73 -19.50 -10.21 4.03
N ALA A 74 -19.22 -9.70 5.22
CA ALA A 74 -19.11 -10.52 6.41
C ALA A 74 -20.48 -11.20 6.62
N GLY A 75 -20.69 -12.34 5.98
CA GLY A 75 -21.98 -13.02 6.02
C GLY A 75 -21.92 -14.34 5.26
N GLN A 76 -21.54 -15.40 5.97
CA GLN A 76 -22.28 -16.67 6.07
C GLN A 76 -21.37 -17.70 6.77
N ARG A 77 -21.55 -17.82 8.08
CA ARG A 77 -21.37 -19.08 8.81
C ARG A 77 -22.75 -19.36 9.39
N ASP A 78 -23.51 -20.18 8.68
CA ASP A 78 -24.58 -20.99 9.27
C ASP A 78 -23.95 -22.33 9.66
#